data_AF-A0A6L6ITX7-F1
#
_entry.id   AF-A0A6L6ITX7-F1
#
_cell.length_a   1.000
_cell.length_b   1.000
_cell.length_c   1.000
_cell.angle_alpha   90.00
_cell.angle_beta   90.00
_cell.angle_gamma   90.00
#
_symmetry.space_group_name_H-M   'P 1'
#
loop_
_entity.id
_entity.type
_entity.pdbx_description
1 polymer ?
#
loop_
_entity_poly.entity_id
_entity_poly.type
_entity_poly.pdbx_seq_one_letter_code
_entity_poly.pdbx_strand_id
1 'polypeptide(L)' 'MTLRFRQTFTLFPGVRINVGKRGISTSIGGPGASFNIGQQGIRWTCRGLVPLL' A
#
# COMPACT_ATOMS: atom_id res chain seq x y z
N MET A 1 -25.39 -10.46 -0.09
CA MET A 1 -24.28 -9.66 0.50
C MET A 1 -22.99 -10.46 0.36
N THR A 2 -22.03 -10.02 -0.46
CA THR A 2 -20.78 -10.79 -0.65
C THR A 2 -19.76 -10.39 0.43
N LEU A 3 -19.27 -11.36 1.19
CA LEU A 3 -18.21 -11.15 2.18
C LEU A 3 -16.98 -10.56 1.47
N ARG A 4 -16.66 -9.30 1.75
CA ARG A 4 -15.43 -8.64 1.30
C ARG A 4 -14.35 -8.90 2.34
N PHE A 5 -13.61 -9.99 2.17
CA PHE A 5 -12.42 -10.24 2.97
C PHE A 5 -11.31 -9.27 2.57
N ARG A 6 -10.99 -8.38 3.50
CA ARG A 6 -9.82 -7.50 3.47
C ARG A 6 -9.14 -7.64 4.82
N GLN A 7 -7.87 -8.02 4.82
CA GLN A 7 -7.04 -8.11 6.02
C GLN A 7 -5.81 -7.23 5.84
N THR A 8 -5.48 -6.42 6.84
CA THR A 8 -4.28 -5.59 6.82
C THR A 8 -3.40 -6.00 8.00
N PHE A 9 -2.21 -6.50 7.69
CA PHE A 9 -1.17 -6.83 8.65
C PHE A 9 -0.16 -5.70 8.70
N THR A 10 0.09 -5.17 9.90
CA THR A 10 1.19 -4.22 10.11
C THR A 10 2.36 -5.01 10.66
N LEU A 11 3.46 -5.10 9.90
CA LEU A 11 4.68 -5.79 10.34
C LEU A 11 5.53 -4.87 11.21
N PHE A 12 5.76 -3.66 10.71
CA PHE A 12 6.54 -2.61 11.36
C PHE A 12 5.85 -1.25 11.15
N PRO A 13 6.08 -0.24 12.00
CA PRO A 13 5.64 1.12 11.73
C PRO A 13 6.22 1.59 10.39
N GLY A 14 5.34 1.83 9.42
CA GLY A 14 5.71 2.16 8.03
C GLY A 14 5.64 1.00 7.05
N VAL A 15 5.49 -0.26 7.49
CA VAL A 15 5.33 -1.42 6.59
C VAL A 15 4.00 -2.13 6.86
N ARG A 16 3.08 -2.04 5.90
CA ARG A 16 1.73 -2.60 5.97
C ARG A 16 1.47 -3.52 4.79
N ILE A 17 1.04 -4.74 5.05
CA ILE A 17 0.59 -5.69 4.03
C ILE A 17 -0.94 -5.72 4.06
N ASN A 18 -1.56 -5.54 2.90
CA ASN A 18 -3.00 -5.53 2.71
C ASN A 18 -3.36 -6.65 1.73
N VAL A 19 -4.11 -7.62 2.23
CA VAL A 19 -4.53 -8.83 1.55
C VAL A 19 -6.03 -8.74 1.33
N GLY A 20 -6.48 -8.92 0.08
CA GLY A 20 -7.91 -8.95 -0.23
C GLY A 20 -8.22 -9.75 -1.49
N LYS A 21 -9.47 -9.68 -1.95
CA LYS A 21 -9.96 -10.41 -3.15
C LYS A 21 -9.12 -10.18 -4.43
N ARG A 22 -8.45 -9.03 -4.53
CA ARG A 22 -7.58 -8.66 -5.67
C ARG A 22 -6.09 -8.94 -5.40
N GLY A 23 -5.78 -9.79 -4.42
CA GLY A 23 -4.40 -10.16 -4.07
C GLY A 23 -3.77 -9.38 -2.93
N ILE A 24 -2.44 -9.43 -2.91
CA ILE A 24 -1.58 -8.90 -1.84
C ILE A 24 -0.97 -7.58 -2.31
N SER A 25 -1.00 -6.57 -1.44
CA SER A 25 -0.34 -5.28 -1.64
C SER A 25 0.44 -4.91 -0.38
N THR A 26 1.64 -4.38 -0.54
CA THR A 26 2.54 -4.02 0.56
C THR A 26 2.88 -2.54 0.44
N SER A 27 2.52 -1.77 1.46
CA SER A 27 2.85 -0.36 1.60
C SER A 27 4.06 -0.22 2.51
N ILE A 28 5.13 0.40 2.01
CA ILE A 28 6.40 0.64 2.68
C ILE A 28 6.65 2.15 2.68
N GLY A 29 6.66 2.78 3.84
CA GLY A 29 7.02 4.19 4.03
C GLY A 29 6.16 4.92 5.06
N GLY A 30 6.58 6.14 5.38
CA GLY A 30 6.02 6.98 6.42
C GLY A 30 5.54 8.34 5.89
N PRO A 31 5.20 9.28 6.78
CA PRO A 31 4.86 10.65 6.38
C PRO A 31 6.02 11.26 5.57
N GLY A 32 5.80 11.58 4.29
CA GLY A 32 6.79 12.20 3.40
C GLY A 32 7.18 11.34 2.19
N ALA A 33 7.25 10.02 2.32
CA ALA A 33 7.46 9.11 1.19
C ALA A 33 6.91 7.71 1.49
N SER A 34 6.03 7.21 0.63
CA SER A 34 5.42 5.88 0.73
C SER A 34 5.39 5.18 -0.61
N PHE A 35 5.73 3.90 -0.61
CA PHE A 35 5.76 3.03 -1.77
C PHE A 35 4.70 1.96 -1.56
N ASN A 36 3.91 1.67 -2.57
CA ASN A 36 2.85 0.68 -2.53
C ASN A 36 3.10 -0.32 -3.66
N ILE A 37 3.54 -1.51 -3.29
CA ILE A 37 3.85 -2.61 -4.21
C ILE A 37 2.65 -3.56 -4.18
N GLY A 38 1.92 -3.72 -5.28
CA GLY A 38 0.82 -4.67 -5.34
C GLY A 38 0.62 -5.25 -6.72
N GLN A 39 -0.42 -6.08 -6.89
CA GLN A 39 -0.73 -6.69 -8.19
C GLN A 39 -0.97 -5.69 -9.34
N GLN A 40 -1.31 -4.43 -9.02
CA GLN A 40 -1.52 -3.36 -10.01
C GLN A 40 -0.22 -2.62 -10.38
N GLY A 41 0.93 -3.06 -9.86
CA GLY A 41 2.22 -2.40 -10.03
C GLY A 41 2.70 -1.67 -8.77
N ILE A 42 3.79 -0.93 -8.93
CA ILE A 42 4.44 -0.18 -7.84
C ILE A 42 4.03 1.29 -7.94
N ARG A 43 3.31 1.78 -6.93
CA ARG A 43 2.98 3.21 -6.78
C ARG A 43 3.92 3.86 -5.79
N TRP A 44 4.49 4.99 -6.17
CA TRP A 44 5.40 5.76 -5.33
C TRP A 44 4.73 7.09 -5.04
N THR A 45 4.65 7.45 -3.76
CA THR A 45 4.04 8.69 -3.32
C THR A 45 5.07 9.42 -2.47
N CYS A 46 5.70 10.44 -3.04
CA CYS A 46 6.51 11.40 -2.29
C CYS A 46 5.60 12.60 -1.97
N ARG A 47 5.45 12.95 -0.70
CA ARG A 47 4.68 14.11 -0.25
C ARG A 47 5.70 15.17 0.16
N GLY A 48 6.39 15.70 -0.84
CA GLY A 48 7.46 16.71 -0.73
C GLY A 48 7.74 17.42 -2.06
N LEU A 49 7.48 16.72 -3.17
CA LEU A 49 7.30 17.29 -4.50
C LEU A 49 6.03 16.66 -5.08
N VAL A 50 5.13 17.50 -5.56
CA VAL A 50 3.97 17.13 -6.39
C VAL A 50 4.41 16.04 -7.39
N PRO A 51 3.69 14.91 -7.52
CA PRO A 51 4.02 13.95 -8.56
C PRO A 51 3.58 14.56 -9.90
N LEU A 52 4.53 15.11 -10.64
CA LEU A 52 4.42 15.14 -12.09
C LEU A 52 4.63 13.68 -12.54
N LEU A 53 3.65 13.17 -13.30
CA LEU A 53 3.51 11.84 -13.93
C LEU A 53 2.65 10.82 -13.19
#